data_AF-A0A2N1NZY1-F1
#
_entry.id   AF-A0A2N1NZY1-F1
#
_cell.length_a   1.000
_cell.length_b   1.000
_cell.length_c   1.000
_cell.angle_alpha   90.00
_cell.angle_beta   90.00
_cell.angle_gamma   90.00
#
_symmetry.space_group_name_H-M   'P 1'
#
loop_
_entity.id
_entity.type
_entity.pdbx_description
1 polymer ?
#
loop_
_entity_poly.entity_id
_entity_poly.type
_entity_poly.pdbx_seq_one_letter_code
_entity_poly.pdbx_strand_id
1 'polypeptide(L)'
;MDCPSKYNGTQNPEEWLKEFRFFCLLRGIHDEHTMLELAMLKIDNTIPIPEEGISSFAELSDHLKDHITYTLQCKVAFEELKNIKYDTEMSVVEFIAKFLSLCDNSLVLNVQDQKTCLIQACPDDISRNVFRNKIKKKTSMHEIIEIFHDTMIEHKGQIRYGSRIALKHVVTGQYLSHGNKHKPDILRSNLSEWLETRW
;
A
#
# COMPACT_ATOMS: atom_id res chain seq x y z
N MET A 1 3.65 14.73 -21.44
CA MET A 1 2.71 13.70 -20.95
C MET A 1 2.30 12.86 -22.13
N ASP A 2 2.52 11.55 -22.02
CA ASP A 2 2.16 10.61 -23.07
C ASP A 2 0.67 10.29 -23.01
N CYS A 3 0.13 9.80 -24.12
CA CYS A 3 -1.26 9.37 -24.18
C CYS A 3 -1.45 8.17 -23.24
N PRO A 4 -2.53 8.12 -22.43
CA PRO A 4 -2.80 6.99 -21.56
C PRO A 4 -2.77 5.66 -22.31
N SER A 5 -2.31 4.62 -21.60
CA SER A 5 -2.35 3.25 -22.10
C SER A 5 -3.79 2.85 -22.41
N LYS A 6 -3.95 1.85 -23.29
CA LYS A 6 -5.26 1.26 -23.56
C LYS A 6 -5.86 0.69 -22.27
N TYR A 7 -7.17 0.82 -22.11
CA TYR A 7 -7.90 0.20 -21.00
C TYR A 7 -8.13 -1.27 -21.31
N ASN A 8 -7.65 -2.16 -20.46
CA ASN A 8 -7.76 -3.62 -20.65
C ASN A 8 -8.47 -4.32 -19.49
N GLY A 9 -9.11 -3.56 -18.59
CA GLY A 9 -9.81 -4.10 -17.43
C GLY A 9 -8.93 -4.34 -16.20
N THR A 10 -7.64 -4.00 -16.23
CA THR A 10 -6.73 -4.20 -15.08
C THR A 10 -6.55 -2.94 -14.23
N GLN A 11 -7.04 -1.79 -14.68
CA GLN A 11 -7.02 -0.52 -13.97
C GLN A 11 -8.40 -0.17 -13.43
N ASN A 12 -8.46 0.70 -12.42
CA ASN A 12 -9.72 1.31 -11.99
C ASN A 12 -10.30 2.20 -13.11
N PRO A 13 -11.54 1.94 -13.59
CA PRO A 13 -12.17 2.72 -14.66
C PRO A 13 -12.19 4.22 -14.39
N GLU A 14 -12.48 4.64 -13.16
CA GLU A 14 -12.60 6.05 -12.81
C GLU A 14 -11.26 6.76 -12.83
N GLU A 15 -10.20 6.11 -12.31
CA GLU A 15 -8.84 6.64 -12.35
C GLU A 15 -8.34 6.76 -13.79
N TRP A 16 -8.54 5.70 -14.58
CA TRP A 16 -8.15 5.71 -15.99
C TRP A 16 -8.90 6.80 -16.78
N LEU A 17 -10.20 6.95 -16.57
CA LEU A 17 -11.00 8.01 -17.20
C LEU A 17 -10.56 9.41 -16.75
N LYS A 18 -10.18 9.58 -15.49
CA LYS A 18 -9.65 10.86 -14.98
C LYS A 18 -8.33 11.23 -15.66
N GLU A 19 -7.40 10.28 -15.78
CA GLU A 19 -6.15 10.45 -16.51
C GLU A 19 -6.40 10.76 -17.98
N PHE A 20 -7.35 10.05 -18.59
CA PHE A 20 -7.76 10.27 -19.98
C PHE A 20 -8.31 11.67 -20.21
N ARG A 21 -9.24 12.14 -19.37
CA ARG A 21 -9.78 13.50 -19.44
C ARG A 21 -8.70 14.55 -19.25
N PHE A 22 -7.79 14.35 -18.29
CA PHE A 22 -6.65 15.24 -18.11
C PHE A 22 -5.79 15.33 -19.37
N PHE A 23 -5.50 14.19 -20.03
CA PHE A 23 -4.79 14.17 -21.29
C PHE A 23 -5.52 14.93 -22.41
N CYS A 24 -6.84 14.74 -22.55
CA CYS A 24 -7.65 15.46 -23.54
C CYS A 24 -7.59 16.98 -23.32
N LEU A 25 -7.77 17.43 -22.08
CA LEU A 25 -7.70 18.85 -21.71
C LEU A 25 -6.32 19.44 -22.04
N LEU A 26 -5.24 18.72 -21.76
CA LEU A 26 -3.89 19.14 -22.10
C LEU A 26 -3.68 19.30 -23.62
N ARG A 27 -4.44 18.56 -24.43
CA ARG A 27 -4.43 18.63 -25.89
C ARG A 27 -5.40 19.66 -26.47
N GLY A 28 -6.07 20.44 -25.62
CA GLY A 28 -7.04 21.45 -26.06
C GLY A 28 -8.37 20.87 -26.52
N ILE A 29 -8.64 19.60 -26.21
CA ILE A 29 -9.96 18.99 -26.41
C ILE A 29 -10.77 19.35 -25.18
N HIS A 30 -11.89 20.05 -25.37
CA HIS A 30 -12.77 20.49 -24.28
C HIS A 30 -14.19 19.94 -24.40
N ASP A 31 -14.55 19.45 -25.59
CA ASP A 31 -15.86 18.86 -25.86
C ASP A 31 -15.96 17.45 -25.25
N GLU A 32 -16.90 17.27 -24.32
CA GLU A 32 -17.04 16.01 -23.57
C GLU A 32 -17.44 14.84 -24.47
N HIS A 33 -18.27 15.09 -25.50
CA HIS A 33 -18.68 14.05 -26.45
C HIS A 33 -17.47 13.52 -27.23
N THR A 34 -16.66 14.41 -27.78
CA THR A 34 -15.40 14.06 -28.46
C THR A 34 -14.46 13.30 -27.53
N MET A 35 -14.34 13.72 -26.27
CA MET A 35 -13.52 12.97 -25.30
C MET A 35 -14.06 11.56 -25.07
N LEU A 36 -15.37 11.39 -24.98
CA LEU A 36 -16.01 10.09 -24.75
C LEU A 36 -15.75 9.13 -25.92
N GLU A 37 -15.95 9.59 -27.16
CA GLU A 37 -15.65 8.80 -28.36
C GLU A 37 -14.18 8.38 -28.40
N LEU A 38 -13.26 9.29 -28.08
CA LEU A 38 -11.83 8.99 -28.04
C LEU A 38 -11.48 8.00 -26.92
N ALA A 39 -12.18 8.06 -25.78
CA ALA A 39 -12.02 7.09 -24.70
C ALA A 39 -12.46 5.70 -25.15
N MET A 40 -13.61 5.59 -25.82
CA MET A 40 -14.12 4.32 -26.35
C MET A 40 -13.14 3.68 -27.35
N LEU A 41 -12.51 4.49 -28.21
CA LEU A 41 -11.47 4.03 -29.16
C LEU A 41 -10.17 3.55 -28.47
N LYS A 42 -9.97 3.90 -27.20
CA LYS A 42 -8.80 3.52 -26.41
C LYS A 42 -9.02 2.30 -25.51
N ILE A 43 -10.22 1.72 -25.54
CA ILE A 43 -10.52 0.47 -24.85
C ILE A 43 -9.99 -0.69 -25.69
N ASP A 44 -9.49 -1.73 -25.02
CA ASP A 44 -9.04 -2.95 -25.66
C ASP A 44 -10.22 -3.67 -26.32
N ASN A 45 -10.03 -4.16 -27.55
CA ASN A 45 -11.10 -4.80 -28.33
C ASN A 45 -11.68 -6.06 -27.68
N THR A 46 -11.01 -6.63 -26.67
CA THR A 46 -11.54 -7.73 -25.85
C THR A 46 -12.69 -7.31 -24.94
N ILE A 47 -12.89 -6.00 -24.73
CA ILE A 47 -13.98 -5.43 -23.94
C ILE A 47 -14.99 -4.82 -24.94
N PRO A 48 -16.08 -5.54 -25.26
CA PRO A 48 -17.04 -5.07 -26.25
C PRO A 48 -17.79 -3.84 -25.72
N ILE A 49 -18.00 -2.86 -26.59
CA ILE A 49 -18.81 -1.68 -26.31
C ILE A 49 -20.21 -1.91 -26.91
N PRO A 50 -21.31 -1.56 -26.21
CA PRO A 50 -22.67 -1.76 -26.70
C PRO A 50 -22.93 -1.04 -28.03
N GLU A 51 -23.66 -1.67 -28.95
CA GLU A 51 -24.06 -1.07 -30.22
C GLU A 51 -25.00 0.13 -30.05
N GLU A 52 -25.80 0.11 -28.98
CA GLU A 52 -26.70 1.19 -28.57
C GLU A 52 -25.95 2.48 -28.19
N GLY A 53 -24.62 2.37 -28.02
CA GLY A 53 -23.73 3.47 -27.66
C GLY A 53 -23.68 3.71 -26.15
N ILE A 54 -22.70 4.50 -25.75
CA ILE A 54 -22.53 4.99 -24.38
C ILE A 54 -22.57 6.51 -24.46
N SER A 55 -23.44 7.14 -23.67
CA SER A 55 -23.74 8.57 -23.80
C SER A 55 -23.02 9.45 -22.78
N SER A 56 -22.44 8.84 -21.74
CA SER A 56 -21.73 9.56 -20.69
C SER A 56 -20.53 8.79 -20.14
N PHE A 57 -19.60 9.52 -19.50
CA PHE A 57 -18.49 8.91 -18.78
C PHE A 57 -18.92 8.04 -17.59
N ALA A 58 -20.06 8.35 -16.97
CA ALA A 58 -20.61 7.54 -15.89
C ALA A 58 -21.06 6.17 -16.43
N GLU A 59 -21.84 6.16 -17.51
CA GLU A 59 -22.24 4.93 -18.20
C GLU A 59 -21.02 4.14 -18.69
N LEU A 60 -19.99 4.82 -19.20
CA LEU A 60 -18.75 4.17 -19.61
C LEU A 60 -18.06 3.50 -18.42
N SER A 61 -17.91 4.22 -17.31
CA SER A 61 -17.31 3.70 -16.09
C SER A 61 -18.07 2.46 -15.60
N ASP A 62 -19.39 2.52 -15.53
CA ASP A 62 -20.22 1.41 -15.05
C ASP A 62 -20.10 0.19 -15.98
N HIS A 63 -20.14 0.39 -17.30
CA HIS A 63 -19.91 -0.67 -18.28
C HIS A 63 -18.52 -1.32 -18.12
N LEU A 64 -17.48 -0.51 -17.90
CA LEU A 64 -16.12 -0.99 -17.69
C LEU A 64 -15.97 -1.75 -16.36
N LYS A 65 -16.74 -1.39 -15.32
CA LYS A 65 -16.78 -2.09 -14.03
C LYS A 65 -17.48 -3.44 -14.13
N ASP A 66 -18.53 -3.52 -14.94
CA ASP A 66 -19.32 -4.74 -15.12
C ASP A 66 -18.59 -5.81 -15.96
N HIS A 67 -17.55 -5.42 -16.69
CA HIS A 67 -16.75 -6.36 -17.47
C HIS A 67 -16.02 -7.39 -16.57
N ILE A 68 -15.98 -8.65 -17.02
CA ILE A 68 -15.41 -9.77 -16.27
C ILE A 68 -13.94 -9.56 -15.89
N THR A 69 -13.14 -8.94 -16.76
CA THR A 69 -11.73 -8.69 -16.48
C THR A 69 -11.54 -7.78 -15.27
N TYR A 70 -12.34 -6.71 -15.17
CA TYR A 70 -12.26 -5.82 -14.01
C TYR A 70 -12.76 -6.49 -12.74
N THR A 71 -13.87 -7.24 -12.84
CA THR A 71 -14.36 -8.05 -11.72
C THR A 71 -13.30 -9.05 -11.21
N LEU A 72 -12.55 -9.70 -12.11
CA LEU A 72 -11.45 -10.60 -11.76
C LEU A 72 -10.28 -9.84 -11.15
N GLN A 73 -9.91 -8.67 -11.68
CA GLN A 73 -8.87 -7.81 -11.11
C GLN A 73 -9.21 -7.41 -9.68
N CYS A 74 -10.46 -7.03 -9.39
CA CYS A 74 -10.91 -6.73 -8.04
C CYS A 74 -10.80 -7.91 -7.08
N LYS A 75 -11.06 -9.15 -7.57
CA LYS A 75 -10.87 -10.37 -6.77
C LYS A 75 -9.39 -10.63 -6.48
N VAL A 76 -8.51 -10.39 -7.45
CA VAL A 76 -7.05 -10.49 -7.24
C VAL A 76 -6.59 -9.49 -6.17
N ALA A 77 -6.99 -8.22 -6.30
CA ALA A 77 -6.68 -7.20 -5.28
C ALA A 77 -7.18 -7.59 -3.88
N PHE A 78 -8.38 -8.19 -3.80
CA PHE A 78 -8.92 -8.69 -2.54
C PHE A 78 -8.08 -9.83 -1.92
N GLU A 79 -7.66 -10.80 -2.73
CA GLU A 79 -6.79 -11.89 -2.27
C GLU A 79 -5.41 -11.38 -1.86
N GLU A 80 -4.86 -10.38 -2.57
CA GLU A 80 -3.64 -9.69 -2.14
C GLU A 80 -3.82 -8.97 -0.80
N LEU A 81 -4.95 -8.27 -0.60
CA LEU A 81 -5.25 -7.58 0.65
C LEU A 81 -5.31 -8.52 1.85
N LYS A 82 -5.89 -9.73 1.69
CA LYS A 82 -5.90 -10.74 2.76
C LYS A 82 -4.52 -11.23 3.15
N ASN A 83 -3.59 -11.23 2.21
CA ASN A 83 -2.26 -11.78 2.38
C ASN A 83 -1.19 -10.71 2.66
N ILE A 84 -1.56 -9.42 2.59
CA ILE A 84 -0.63 -8.34 2.85
C ILE A 84 -0.13 -8.41 4.30
N LYS A 85 1.18 -8.26 4.48
CA LYS A 85 1.81 -8.15 5.79
C LYS A 85 2.64 -6.88 5.84
N TYR A 86 2.61 -6.24 6.99
CA TYR A 86 3.49 -5.12 7.27
C TYR A 86 4.90 -5.63 7.52
N ASP A 87 5.84 -5.18 6.69
CA ASP A 87 7.27 -5.39 6.89
C ASP A 87 7.83 -4.26 7.75
N THR A 88 8.50 -4.61 8.84
CA THR A 88 9.09 -3.62 9.76
C THR A 88 10.21 -2.80 9.13
N GLU A 89 10.81 -3.28 8.03
CA GLU A 89 11.81 -2.52 7.27
C GLU A 89 11.16 -1.47 6.35
N MET A 90 9.88 -1.63 5.99
CA MET A 90 9.13 -0.70 5.15
C MET A 90 8.66 0.54 5.93
N SER A 91 8.53 1.68 5.26
CA SER A 91 7.85 2.84 5.83
C SER A 91 6.39 2.49 6.15
N VAL A 92 5.91 2.91 7.32
CA VAL A 92 4.51 2.71 7.71
C VAL A 92 3.57 3.41 6.72
N VAL A 93 3.97 4.58 6.21
CA VAL A 93 3.19 5.36 5.24
C VAL A 93 3.13 4.66 3.87
N GLU A 94 4.24 4.07 3.42
CA GLU A 94 4.28 3.30 2.16
C GLU A 94 3.36 2.07 2.25
N PHE A 95 3.38 1.38 3.41
CA PHE A 95 2.47 0.26 3.65
C PHE A 95 1.01 0.71 3.63
N ILE A 96 0.66 1.81 4.32
CA ILE A 96 -0.70 2.35 4.35
C ILE A 96 -1.16 2.72 2.94
N ALA A 97 -0.30 3.37 2.14
CA ALA A 97 -0.62 3.71 0.75
C ALA A 97 -0.91 2.46 -0.09
N LYS A 98 -0.08 1.42 0.05
CA LYS A 98 -0.31 0.12 -0.62
C LYS A 98 -1.63 -0.52 -0.16
N PHE A 99 -1.90 -0.52 1.14
CA PHE A 99 -3.13 -1.07 1.72
C PHE A 99 -4.37 -0.33 1.20
N LEU A 100 -4.35 1.00 1.18
CA LEU A 100 -5.45 1.83 0.67
C LEU A 100 -5.68 1.60 -0.82
N SER A 101 -4.61 1.54 -1.62
CA SER A 101 -4.71 1.24 -3.05
C SER A 101 -5.35 -0.14 -3.30
N LEU A 102 -5.03 -1.16 -2.51
CA LEU A 102 -5.69 -2.47 -2.61
C LEU A 102 -7.17 -2.42 -2.19
N CYS A 103 -7.49 -1.62 -1.17
CA CYS A 103 -8.89 -1.40 -0.75
C CYS A 103 -9.71 -0.74 -1.86
N ASP A 104 -9.20 0.32 -2.49
CA ASP A 104 -9.89 1.04 -3.57
C ASP A 104 -10.10 0.16 -4.81
N ASN A 105 -9.15 -0.73 -5.10
CA ASN A 105 -9.23 -1.67 -6.22
C ASN A 105 -10.07 -2.91 -5.94
N SER A 106 -10.63 -3.06 -4.74
CA SER A 106 -11.38 -4.25 -4.33
C SER A 106 -12.87 -3.93 -4.18
N LEU A 107 -13.68 -4.37 -5.14
CA LEU A 107 -15.11 -4.05 -5.24
C LEU A 107 -15.99 -4.52 -4.05
N VAL A 108 -15.45 -5.27 -3.09
CA VAL A 108 -16.21 -6.12 -2.13
C VAL A 108 -15.98 -5.74 -0.65
N LEU A 109 -15.11 -4.77 -0.36
CA LEU A 109 -14.68 -4.53 1.01
C LEU A 109 -15.55 -3.50 1.75
N ASN A 110 -16.35 -3.99 2.70
CA ASN A 110 -16.90 -3.11 3.73
C ASN A 110 -15.80 -2.71 4.74
N VAL A 111 -16.07 -1.69 5.53
CA VAL A 111 -15.15 -1.17 6.57
C VAL A 111 -14.69 -2.27 7.55
N GLN A 112 -15.54 -3.24 7.86
CA GLN A 112 -15.23 -4.31 8.81
C GLN A 112 -14.24 -5.33 8.22
N ASP A 113 -14.35 -5.61 6.93
CA ASP A 113 -13.43 -6.47 6.20
C ASP A 113 -12.06 -5.79 6.06
N GLN A 114 -12.04 -4.48 5.77
CA GLN A 114 -10.79 -3.69 5.72
C GLN A 114 -10.10 -3.69 7.09
N LYS A 115 -10.87 -3.46 8.15
CA LYS A 115 -10.40 -3.54 9.54
C LYS A 115 -9.80 -4.91 9.86
N THR A 116 -10.43 -5.98 9.41
CA THR A 116 -9.94 -7.35 9.63
C THR A 116 -8.62 -7.59 8.90
N CYS A 117 -8.51 -7.17 7.63
CA CYS A 117 -7.27 -7.29 6.85
C CYS A 117 -6.13 -6.51 7.51
N LEU A 118 -6.38 -5.28 7.96
CA LEU A 118 -5.36 -4.45 8.61
C LEU A 118 -4.87 -5.03 9.95
N ILE A 119 -5.76 -5.66 10.74
CA ILE A 119 -5.36 -6.41 11.93
C ILE A 119 -4.47 -7.60 11.56
N GLN A 120 -4.82 -8.35 10.52
CA GLN A 120 -4.06 -9.52 10.07
C GLN A 120 -2.69 -9.15 9.50
N ALA A 121 -2.58 -7.96 8.91
CA ALA A 121 -1.35 -7.44 8.37
C ALA A 121 -0.31 -7.05 9.44
N CYS A 122 -0.68 -6.98 10.72
CA CYS A 122 0.28 -6.70 11.79
C CYS A 122 1.43 -7.73 11.82
N PRO A 123 2.68 -7.27 12.04
CA PRO A 123 3.89 -8.08 11.87
C PRO A 123 4.01 -9.23 12.88
N ASP A 124 3.45 -9.07 14.08
CA ASP A 124 3.44 -10.11 15.12
C ASP A 124 2.19 -10.04 16.02
N ASP A 125 2.05 -11.01 16.91
CA ASP A 125 0.88 -11.11 17.80
C ASP A 125 0.82 -9.99 18.85
N ILE A 126 1.95 -9.41 19.24
CA ILE A 126 2.00 -8.32 20.23
C ILE A 126 1.40 -7.06 19.62
N SER A 127 1.93 -6.62 18.47
CA SER A 127 1.41 -5.48 17.72
C SER A 127 -0.05 -5.68 17.34
N ARG A 128 -0.41 -6.89 16.86
CA ARG A 128 -1.80 -7.25 16.53
C ARG A 128 -2.75 -7.08 17.71
N ASN A 129 -2.38 -7.55 18.89
CA ASN A 129 -3.21 -7.44 20.09
C ASN A 129 -3.35 -5.99 20.57
N VAL A 130 -2.25 -5.23 20.59
CA VAL A 130 -2.26 -3.80 20.95
C VAL A 130 -3.18 -3.03 19.98
N PHE A 131 -2.96 -3.21 18.68
CA PHE A 131 -3.73 -2.55 17.64
C PHE A 131 -5.22 -2.90 17.74
N ARG A 132 -5.56 -4.20 17.79
CA ARG A 132 -6.93 -4.70 17.92
C ARG A 132 -7.64 -4.09 19.13
N ASN A 133 -6.95 -3.94 20.25
CA ASN A 133 -7.52 -3.34 21.45
C ASN A 133 -7.79 -1.84 21.28
N LYS A 134 -6.85 -1.08 20.69
CA LYS A 134 -7.00 0.37 20.44
C LYS A 134 -8.19 0.66 19.49
N ILE A 135 -8.42 -0.19 18.48
CA ILE A 135 -9.47 0.03 17.47
C ILE A 135 -10.84 -0.62 17.79
N LYS A 136 -10.98 -1.28 18.94
CA LYS A 136 -12.15 -2.13 19.26
C LYS A 136 -13.50 -1.42 19.08
N LYS A 137 -13.59 -0.15 19.50
CA LYS A 137 -14.80 0.67 19.42
C LYS A 137 -14.81 1.65 18.24
N LYS A 138 -13.79 1.60 17.38
CA LYS A 138 -13.63 2.54 16.27
C LYS A 138 -14.31 2.01 15.01
N THR A 139 -15.04 2.90 14.35
CA THR A 139 -15.81 2.63 13.13
C THR A 139 -15.28 3.41 11.93
N SER A 140 -14.51 4.49 12.15
CA SER A 140 -13.89 5.27 11.08
C SER A 140 -12.61 4.60 10.61
N MET A 141 -12.52 4.30 9.31
CA MET A 141 -11.27 3.78 8.73
C MET A 141 -10.11 4.76 8.84
N HIS A 142 -10.38 6.06 8.72
CA HIS A 142 -9.37 7.10 8.89
C HIS A 142 -8.73 7.02 10.29
N GLU A 143 -9.56 6.97 11.34
CA GLU A 143 -9.08 6.83 12.71
C GLU A 143 -8.37 5.48 12.96
N ILE A 144 -8.85 4.40 12.34
CA ILE A 144 -8.21 3.08 12.42
C ILE A 144 -6.80 3.12 11.79
N ILE A 145 -6.63 3.82 10.66
CA ILE A 145 -5.35 3.96 9.97
C ILE A 145 -4.37 4.80 10.78
N GLU A 146 -4.82 5.91 11.40
CA GLU A 146 -3.99 6.71 12.31
C GLU A 146 -3.50 5.87 13.49
N ILE A 147 -4.40 5.11 14.12
CA ILE A 147 -4.04 4.21 15.22
C ILE A 147 -3.07 3.13 14.75
N PHE A 148 -3.22 2.62 13.52
CA PHE A 148 -2.28 1.65 12.94
C PHE A 148 -0.90 2.28 12.80
N HIS A 149 -0.84 3.49 12.23
CA HIS A 149 0.39 4.25 12.08
C HIS A 149 1.14 4.36 13.40
N ASP A 150 0.47 4.91 14.42
CA ASP A 150 1.07 5.15 15.73
C ASP A 150 1.49 3.85 16.41
N THR A 151 0.68 2.80 16.27
CA THR A 151 1.01 1.48 16.82
C THR A 151 2.25 0.89 16.15
N MET A 152 2.42 1.02 14.84
CA MET A 152 3.61 0.52 14.15
C MET A 152 4.87 1.34 14.47
N ILE A 153 4.74 2.66 14.66
CA ILE A 153 5.85 3.52 15.10
C ILE A 153 6.30 3.15 16.51
N GLU A 154 5.37 3.06 17.47
CA GLU A 154 5.64 2.59 18.83
C GLU A 154 6.31 1.21 18.81
N HIS A 155 5.79 0.32 17.98
CA HIS A 155 6.28 -1.04 17.83
C HIS A 155 7.74 -1.08 17.35
N LYS A 156 8.13 -0.27 16.36
CA LYS A 156 9.52 -0.19 15.88
C LYS A 156 10.50 0.30 16.95
N GLY A 157 10.06 1.17 17.85
CA GLY A 157 10.89 1.70 18.93
C GLY A 157 11.21 0.70 20.05
N GLN A 158 10.57 -0.47 20.07
CA GLN A 158 10.72 -1.44 21.16
C GLN A 158 11.94 -2.35 20.99
N ILE A 159 12.73 -2.48 22.06
CA ILE A 159 13.75 -3.53 22.19
C ILE A 159 13.03 -4.85 22.47
N ARG A 160 13.27 -5.88 21.64
CA ARG A 160 12.58 -7.17 21.75
C ARG A 160 13.54 -8.32 22.00
N TYR A 161 12.96 -9.48 22.30
CA TYR A 161 13.71 -10.73 22.38
C TYR A 161 14.46 -10.98 21.07
N GLY A 162 15.77 -11.22 21.17
CA GLY A 162 16.66 -11.37 20.01
C GLY A 162 17.28 -10.05 19.50
N SER A 163 16.82 -8.89 19.97
CA SER A 163 17.49 -7.61 19.68
C SER A 163 18.91 -7.61 20.24
N ARG A 164 19.88 -7.21 19.42
CA ARG A 164 21.27 -7.00 19.84
C ARG A 164 21.42 -5.57 20.32
N ILE A 165 21.51 -5.40 21.63
CA ILE A 165 21.71 -4.09 22.24
C ILE A 165 23.17 -3.92 22.65
N ALA A 166 23.72 -2.74 22.36
CA ALA A 166 25.02 -2.31 22.88
C ALA A 166 24.77 -1.12 23.80
N LEU A 167 25.14 -1.25 25.08
CA LEU A 167 25.01 -0.18 26.05
C LEU A 167 26.34 0.57 26.14
N LYS A 168 26.34 1.88 25.93
CA LYS A 168 27.54 2.74 25.98
C LYS A 168 27.46 3.66 27.19
N HIS A 169 28.50 3.68 28.01
CA HIS A 169 28.63 4.63 29.10
C HIS A 169 28.89 6.03 28.54
N VAL A 170 28.00 6.99 28.86
CA VAL A 170 28.01 8.34 28.24
C VAL A 170 29.30 9.10 28.54
N VAL A 171 29.79 9.04 29.78
CA VAL A 171 30.95 9.84 30.22
C VAL A 171 32.27 9.27 29.68
N THR A 172 32.45 7.95 29.69
CA THR A 172 33.73 7.33 29.28
C THR A 172 33.75 6.91 27.83
N GLY A 173 32.59 6.88 27.15
CA GLY A 173 32.45 6.37 25.79
C GLY A 173 32.65 4.85 25.64
N GLN A 174 32.83 4.12 26.75
CA GLN A 174 33.07 2.68 26.73
C GLN A 174 31.76 1.90 26.64
N TYR A 175 31.75 0.81 25.88
CA TYR A 175 30.62 -0.13 25.85
C TYR A 175 30.65 -1.05 27.08
N LEU A 176 29.48 -1.32 27.65
CA LEU A 176 29.31 -2.36 28.67
C LEU A 176 29.56 -3.71 28.00
N SER A 177 30.73 -4.27 28.23
CA SER A 177 31.06 -5.65 27.93
C SER A 177 30.96 -6.50 29.19
N HIS A 178 30.43 -7.71 29.09
CA HIS A 178 30.41 -8.63 30.22
C HIS A 178 31.86 -8.88 30.70
N GLY A 179 32.13 -8.51 31.95
CA GLY A 179 33.45 -8.62 32.57
C GLY A 179 33.78 -10.06 32.89
N ASN A 180 34.23 -10.81 31.89
CA ASN A 180 35.07 -11.98 32.13
C ASN A 180 36.16 -12.02 31.08
N LYS A 181 37.37 -12.35 31.51
CA LYS A 181 38.60 -12.45 30.72
C LYS A 181 38.55 -13.63 29.73
N HIS A 182 37.46 -13.82 29.00
CA HIS A 182 37.49 -14.60 27.78
C HIS A 182 37.77 -13.63 26.65
N LYS A 183 39.00 -13.66 26.11
CA LYS A 183 39.26 -13.05 24.82
C LYS A 183 38.23 -13.63 23.83
N PRO A 184 37.42 -12.81 23.16
CA PRO A 184 36.80 -13.27 21.93
C PRO A 184 37.94 -13.37 20.92
N ASP A 185 38.38 -14.61 20.68
CA ASP A 185 39.10 -14.86 19.44
C ASP A 185 38.12 -14.50 18.31
N ILE A 186 38.54 -13.52 17.50
CA ILE A 186 37.98 -13.12 16.22
C ILE A 186 36.67 -12.30 16.30
N LEU A 187 36.76 -11.01 16.66
CA LEU A 187 35.83 -9.97 16.12
C LEU A 187 36.46 -8.56 16.07
N ARG A 188 37.79 -8.43 16.25
CA ARG A 188 38.47 -7.12 16.24
C ARG A 188 38.93 -6.64 14.85
N SER A 189 38.74 -7.40 13.77
CA SER A 189 39.20 -6.98 12.44
C SER A 189 38.13 -6.35 11.53
N ASN A 190 36.83 -6.60 11.75
CA ASN A 190 35.84 -6.29 10.69
C ASN A 190 34.80 -5.20 11.06
N LEU A 191 34.87 -4.61 12.25
CA LEU A 191 33.93 -3.53 12.63
C LEU A 191 34.41 -2.13 12.21
N SER A 192 35.71 -1.94 11.96
CA SER A 192 36.24 -0.68 11.43
C SER A 192 36.03 -0.51 9.93
N GLU A 193 35.94 -1.61 9.15
CA GLU A 193 35.73 -1.53 7.69
C GLU A 193 34.28 -1.27 7.27
N TRP A 194 33.29 -1.62 8.11
CA TRP A 194 31.87 -1.48 7.74
C TRP A 194 31.24 -0.13 8.08
N LEU A 195 31.90 0.70 8.90
CA LEU A 195 31.39 2.01 9.30
C LEU A 195 31.94 3.18 8.47
N GLU A 196 32.90 2.94 7.57
CA GLU A 196 33.44 3.97 6.67
C GLU A 196 32.75 4.06 5.30
N THR A 197 31.83 3.15 4.95
CA THR A 197 31.25 3.07 3.59
C THR A 197 29.80 3.48 3.43
N ARG A 198 29.12 4.03 4.45
CA ARG A 198 27.78 4.62 4.25
C ARG A 198 27.59 5.90 5.08
N TRP A 199 27.94 7.01 4.43
CA TRP A 199 27.37 8.34 4.63
C TRP A 199 26.69 8.75 3.32
#